data_AF-A0A9J6CNY7-F1
#
_entry.id   AF-A0A9J6CNY7-F1
#
_cell.length_a   1.000
_cell.length_b   1.000
_cell.length_c   1.000
_cell.angle_alpha   90.00
_cell.angle_beta   90.00
_cell.angle_gamma   90.00
#
_symmetry.space_group_name_H-M   'P 1'
#
loop_
_entity.id
_entity.type
_entity.pdbx_description
1 polymer ?
#
loop_
_entity_poly.entity_id
_entity_poly.type
_entity_poly.pdbx_seq_one_letter_code
_entity_poly.pdbx_strand_id
1 'polypeptide(L)'
;MTARIKKSFSDLDVNPLLYWLTLTYLITRTIEKFTGTSEFWSSFWNGIIDFFGEDDFNFKFLYTMIYLNIIYFGFGFLYVIMDITNKPKFMQKYKTQPEQHQPLDMNKFLPALMVVIFNQFILSGIAIYWTYRSGDWMLSTNIRETPTFTRLIAEIFGFGLTYEFVFYYSHRLLHHKSIYQYIHKVHHKWQAPVALMAAYCHPIEHIVSNLLPFIISNLLFRHTLATTWVIYAVAIISTLGDHSGYHLPFLHSPQFHDYHHLKFFENFGSNGFIDKFHGTNKKFEESIQGLRHRTLWSLKSSNELFPDDKVTEKEN
;
A
#
# COMPACT_ATOMS: atom_id res chain seq x y z
N MET A 1 -19.02 -24.15 -31.43
CA MET A 1 -20.06 -23.60 -30.52
C MET A 1 -19.34 -22.73 -29.50
N THR A 2 -19.23 -21.43 -29.76
CA THR A 2 -18.47 -20.47 -28.94
C THR A 2 -19.21 -20.24 -27.63
N ALA A 3 -18.74 -20.86 -26.55
CA ALA A 3 -19.23 -20.56 -25.22
C ALA A 3 -18.88 -19.09 -24.90
N ARG A 4 -19.87 -18.20 -25.02
CA ARG A 4 -19.81 -16.87 -24.43
C ARG A 4 -19.73 -17.07 -22.91
N ILE A 5 -18.52 -16.99 -22.37
CA ILE A 5 -18.31 -16.82 -20.93
C ILE A 5 -19.10 -15.56 -20.55
N LYS A 6 -20.19 -15.75 -19.78
CA LYS A 6 -20.92 -14.63 -19.18
C LYS A 6 -19.93 -13.94 -18.26
N LYS A 7 -19.38 -12.79 -18.67
CA LYS A 7 -18.58 -11.96 -17.79
C LYS A 7 -19.47 -11.57 -16.61
N SER A 8 -19.17 -12.14 -15.46
CA SER A 8 -19.75 -11.76 -14.18
C SER A 8 -19.18 -10.39 -13.78
N PHE A 9 -19.86 -9.67 -12.90
CA PHE A 9 -19.29 -8.46 -12.28
C PHE A 9 -17.97 -8.76 -11.55
N SER A 10 -17.76 -10.02 -11.13
CA SER A 10 -16.49 -10.52 -10.58
C SER A 10 -15.33 -10.58 -11.59
N ASP A 11 -15.61 -10.48 -12.89
CA ASP A 11 -14.60 -10.51 -13.95
C ASP A 11 -14.18 -9.09 -14.38
N LEU A 12 -14.83 -8.07 -13.81
CA LEU A 12 -14.37 -6.70 -13.90
C LEU A 12 -13.30 -6.50 -12.83
N ASP A 13 -12.07 -6.28 -13.28
CA ASP A 13 -10.95 -5.89 -12.43
C ASP A 13 -11.10 -4.41 -12.02
N VAL A 14 -12.19 -4.13 -11.29
CA VAL A 14 -12.46 -2.79 -10.77
C VAL A 14 -11.44 -2.54 -9.66
N ASN A 15 -10.72 -1.43 -9.80
CA ASN A 15 -9.79 -0.98 -8.77
C ASN A 15 -10.56 -0.73 -7.47
N PRO A 16 -10.25 -1.43 -6.36
CA PRO A 16 -11.00 -1.31 -5.11
C PRO A 16 -10.90 0.11 -4.53
N LEU A 17 -9.79 0.82 -4.75
CA LEU A 17 -9.64 2.21 -4.32
C LEU A 17 -10.69 3.11 -4.96
N LEU A 18 -10.94 2.97 -6.28
CA LEU A 18 -11.95 3.77 -6.97
C LEU A 18 -13.36 3.47 -6.43
N TYR A 19 -13.65 2.21 -6.13
CA TYR A 19 -14.91 1.81 -5.49
C TYR A 19 -15.07 2.50 -4.13
N TRP A 20 -14.06 2.42 -3.25
CA TRP A 20 -14.10 3.02 -1.92
C TRP A 20 -14.16 4.55 -1.96
N LEU A 21 -13.47 5.20 -2.90
CA LEU A 21 -13.56 6.64 -3.12
C LEU A 21 -14.96 7.07 -3.56
N THR A 22 -15.57 6.30 -4.47
CA THR A 22 -16.94 6.56 -4.94
C THR A 22 -17.94 6.36 -3.80
N LEU A 23 -17.82 5.28 -3.03
CA LEU A 23 -18.69 5.02 -1.88
C LEU A 23 -18.55 6.13 -0.83
N THR A 24 -17.32 6.53 -0.51
CA THR A 24 -17.04 7.63 0.43
C THR A 24 -17.67 8.93 -0.05
N TYR A 25 -17.57 9.25 -1.34
CA TYR A 25 -18.22 10.42 -1.93
C TYR A 25 -19.74 10.38 -1.77
N LEU A 26 -20.37 9.25 -2.10
CA LEU A 26 -21.83 9.10 -1.99
C LEU A 26 -22.31 9.22 -0.55
N ILE A 27 -21.59 8.62 0.41
CA ILE A 27 -21.88 8.76 1.85
C ILE A 27 -21.73 10.22 2.27
N THR A 28 -20.65 10.89 1.88
CA THR A 28 -20.41 12.31 2.19
C THR A 28 -21.56 13.17 1.70
N ARG A 29 -21.95 13.02 0.42
CA ARG A 29 -23.08 13.78 -0.16
C ARG A 29 -24.40 13.52 0.54
N THR A 30 -24.58 12.30 1.03
CA THR A 30 -25.77 11.93 1.79
C THR A 30 -25.78 12.63 3.15
N ILE A 31 -24.66 12.60 3.88
CA ILE A 31 -24.50 13.31 5.17
C ILE A 31 -24.71 14.81 4.99
N GLU A 32 -24.06 15.42 3.99
CA GLU A 32 -24.20 16.84 3.66
C GLU A 32 -25.66 17.23 3.42
N LYS A 33 -26.39 16.42 2.64
CA LYS A 33 -27.81 16.64 2.39
C LYS A 33 -28.67 16.53 3.65
N PHE A 34 -28.40 15.57 4.53
CA PHE A 34 -29.20 15.35 5.75
C PHE A 34 -28.90 16.37 6.86
N THR A 35 -27.65 16.80 6.96
CA THR A 35 -27.19 17.73 8.00
C THR A 35 -27.28 19.19 7.57
N GLY A 36 -27.47 19.46 6.27
CA GLY A 36 -27.43 20.81 5.72
C GLY A 36 -26.02 21.41 5.62
N THR A 37 -24.97 20.64 5.92
CA THR A 37 -23.56 21.08 5.77
C THR A 37 -23.12 20.91 4.32
N SER A 38 -22.32 21.84 3.77
CA SER A 38 -21.73 21.71 2.42
C SER A 38 -20.23 21.41 2.41
N GLU A 39 -19.60 21.36 3.58
CA GLU A 39 -18.14 21.23 3.73
C GLU A 39 -17.78 20.24 4.86
N PHE A 40 -18.38 19.04 4.81
CA PHE A 40 -18.23 18.06 5.89
C PHE A 40 -16.76 17.75 6.19
N TRP A 41 -15.96 17.45 5.16
CA TRP A 41 -14.54 17.12 5.33
C TRP A 41 -13.69 18.30 5.79
N SER A 42 -13.95 19.50 5.30
CA SER A 42 -13.26 20.71 5.75
C SER A 42 -13.56 21.00 7.21
N SER A 43 -14.82 20.84 7.61
CA SER A 43 -15.26 21.00 9.00
C SER A 43 -14.62 19.96 9.92
N PHE A 44 -14.56 18.69 9.48
CA PHE A 44 -13.89 17.62 10.22
C PHE A 44 -12.39 17.90 10.40
N TRP A 45 -11.70 18.29 9.32
CA TRP A 45 -10.28 18.63 9.36
C TRP A 45 -9.99 19.84 10.26
N ASN A 46 -10.80 20.90 10.13
CA ASN A 46 -10.68 22.07 11.00
C ASN A 46 -10.95 21.73 12.46
N GLY A 47 -11.92 20.85 12.76
CA GLY A 47 -12.16 20.38 14.12
C GLY A 47 -10.98 19.63 14.74
N ILE A 48 -10.22 18.87 13.94
CA ILE A 48 -8.95 18.27 14.39
C ILE A 48 -7.95 19.37 14.74
N ILE A 49 -7.80 20.37 13.89
CA ILE A 49 -6.88 21.50 14.14
C ILE A 49 -7.29 22.29 15.38
N ASP A 50 -8.57 22.56 15.56
CA ASP A 50 -9.11 23.26 16.72
C ASP A 50 -8.84 22.51 18.03
N PHE A 51 -8.92 21.17 17.99
CA PHE A 51 -8.67 20.32 19.15
C PHE A 51 -7.18 20.24 19.54
N PHE A 52 -6.28 20.12 18.55
CA PHE A 52 -4.83 19.95 18.80
C PHE A 52 -4.02 21.25 18.80
N GLY A 53 -4.62 22.36 18.38
CA GLY A 53 -4.01 23.70 18.30
C GLY A 53 -3.28 23.95 16.97
N GLU A 54 -3.23 25.21 16.52
CA GLU A 54 -2.78 25.59 15.16
C GLU A 54 -1.24 25.64 14.96
N ASP A 55 -0.45 24.95 15.77
CA ASP A 55 1.00 24.99 15.63
C ASP A 55 1.46 24.27 14.35
N ASP A 56 2.05 25.05 13.43
CA ASP A 56 2.45 24.58 12.10
C ASP A 56 3.47 23.45 12.14
N PHE A 57 4.45 23.57 13.05
CA PHE A 57 5.49 22.56 13.24
C PHE A 57 4.90 21.25 13.74
N ASN A 58 4.03 21.31 14.76
CA ASN A 58 3.38 20.14 15.31
C ASN A 58 2.56 19.42 14.23
N PHE A 59 1.74 20.13 13.46
CA PHE A 59 0.93 19.50 12.40
C PHE A 59 1.78 18.88 11.29
N LYS A 60 2.70 19.65 10.71
CA LYS A 60 3.49 19.20 9.54
C LYS A 60 4.59 18.20 9.89
N PHE A 61 5.07 18.17 11.12
CA PHE A 61 6.12 17.24 11.55
C PHE A 61 5.64 16.23 12.60
N LEU A 62 5.35 16.66 13.83
CA LEU A 62 5.13 15.75 14.97
C LEU A 62 3.87 14.89 14.80
N TYR A 63 2.74 15.51 14.53
CA TYR A 63 1.44 14.84 14.36
C TYR A 63 1.41 14.03 13.07
N THR A 64 2.05 14.51 12.00
CA THR A 64 2.24 13.72 10.78
C THR A 64 3.03 12.43 11.07
N MET A 65 4.15 12.53 11.80
CA MET A 65 4.93 11.36 12.22
C MET A 65 4.10 10.38 13.07
N ILE A 66 3.38 10.89 14.08
CA ILE A 66 2.54 10.06 14.95
C ILE A 66 1.42 9.38 14.14
N TYR A 67 0.71 10.14 13.31
CA TYR A 67 -0.39 9.66 12.48
C TYR A 67 0.05 8.50 11.58
N LEU A 68 1.13 8.69 10.82
CA LEU A 68 1.61 7.65 9.89
C LEU A 68 2.10 6.40 10.61
N ASN A 69 2.75 6.56 11.78
CA ASN A 69 3.18 5.43 12.58
C ASN A 69 2.00 4.69 13.23
N ILE A 70 0.95 5.39 13.67
CA ILE A 70 -0.29 4.77 14.14
C ILE A 70 -0.92 3.93 13.03
N ILE A 71 -0.99 4.44 11.80
CA ILE A 71 -1.50 3.68 10.66
C ILE A 71 -0.59 2.47 10.37
N TYR A 72 0.72 2.68 10.27
CA TYR A 72 1.68 1.63 9.93
C TYR A 72 1.66 0.47 10.95
N PHE A 73 1.88 0.79 12.22
CA PHE A 73 1.92 -0.21 13.27
C PHE A 73 0.53 -0.73 13.62
N GLY A 74 -0.50 0.12 13.63
CA GLY A 74 -1.88 -0.29 13.92
C GLY A 74 -2.35 -1.38 12.95
N PHE A 75 -2.34 -1.09 11.64
CA PHE A 75 -2.75 -2.07 10.64
C PHE A 75 -1.76 -3.23 10.53
N GLY A 76 -0.46 -2.97 10.60
CA GLY A 76 0.55 -4.02 10.52
C GLY A 76 0.47 -5.04 11.66
N PHE A 77 0.21 -4.58 12.89
CA PHE A 77 0.01 -5.48 14.03
C PHE A 77 -1.28 -6.29 13.94
N LEU A 78 -2.35 -5.78 13.31
CA LEU A 78 -3.55 -6.61 13.06
C LEU A 78 -3.20 -7.86 12.25
N TYR A 79 -2.36 -7.73 11.22
CA TYR A 79 -1.87 -8.88 10.43
C TYR A 79 -0.92 -9.76 11.24
N VAL A 80 0.05 -9.18 11.93
CA VAL A 80 1.02 -9.94 12.75
C VAL A 80 0.33 -10.73 13.87
N ILE A 81 -0.72 -10.19 14.48
CA ILE A 81 -1.53 -10.93 15.47
C ILE A 81 -2.17 -12.16 14.82
N MET A 82 -2.66 -12.06 13.58
CA MET A 82 -3.20 -13.22 12.86
C MET A 82 -2.11 -14.26 12.55
N ASP A 83 -0.89 -13.84 12.22
CA ASP A 83 0.26 -14.72 11.95
C ASP A 83 0.79 -15.41 13.23
N ILE A 84 0.76 -14.73 14.38
CA ILE A 84 1.19 -15.29 15.67
C ILE A 84 0.13 -16.25 16.23
N THR A 85 -1.14 -15.85 16.19
CA THR A 85 -2.22 -16.57 16.91
C THR A 85 -2.96 -17.57 16.04
N ASN A 86 -2.82 -17.50 14.72
CA ASN A 86 -3.65 -18.20 13.73
C ASN A 86 -5.16 -17.95 13.91
N LYS A 87 -5.54 -16.83 14.54
CA LYS A 87 -6.93 -16.46 14.82
C LYS A 87 -7.32 -15.13 14.15
N PRO A 88 -8.60 -14.96 13.77
CA PRO A 88 -9.63 -15.99 13.80
C PRO A 88 -9.45 -17.01 12.65
N LYS A 89 -9.78 -18.29 12.90
CA LYS A 89 -9.49 -19.38 11.94
C LYS A 89 -10.08 -19.17 10.55
N PHE A 90 -11.24 -18.51 10.45
CA PHE A 90 -11.88 -18.25 9.15
C PHE A 90 -11.08 -17.32 8.25
N MET A 91 -10.13 -16.54 8.78
CA MET A 91 -9.27 -15.66 7.99
C MET A 91 -8.11 -16.41 7.32
N GLN A 92 -7.77 -17.61 7.79
CA GLN A 92 -6.60 -18.35 7.30
C GLN A 92 -6.76 -18.83 5.85
N LYS A 93 -8.00 -19.01 5.38
CA LYS A 93 -8.26 -19.34 3.98
C LYS A 93 -7.84 -18.24 3.00
N TYR A 94 -7.62 -17.01 3.47
CA TYR A 94 -7.14 -15.90 2.65
C TYR A 94 -5.62 -15.82 2.57
N LYS A 95 -4.87 -16.71 3.25
CA LYS A 95 -3.40 -16.70 3.17
C LYS A 95 -2.94 -17.11 1.76
N THR A 96 -2.06 -16.32 1.16
CA THR A 96 -1.51 -16.56 -0.20
C THR A 96 -0.57 -17.75 -0.22
N GLN A 97 0.32 -17.83 0.77
CA GLN A 97 1.26 -18.91 1.00
C GLN A 97 0.88 -19.64 2.31
N PRO A 98 0.09 -20.72 2.25
CA PRO A 98 -0.29 -21.50 3.43
C PRO A 98 0.95 -22.01 4.20
N GLU A 99 0.80 -22.17 5.51
CA GLU A 99 1.82 -22.72 6.45
C GLU A 99 3.07 -21.86 6.69
N GLN A 100 3.36 -20.87 5.83
CA GLN A 100 4.49 -19.97 6.03
C GLN A 100 4.24 -19.01 7.20
N HIS A 101 5.24 -18.89 8.09
CA HIS A 101 5.22 -18.00 9.26
C HIS A 101 4.06 -18.24 10.23
N GLN A 102 3.59 -19.48 10.36
CA GLN A 102 2.51 -19.87 11.29
C GLN A 102 2.94 -20.99 12.25
N PRO A 103 3.41 -20.67 13.48
CA PRO A 103 3.50 -19.33 14.07
C PRO A 103 4.73 -18.55 13.60
N LEU A 104 4.65 -17.23 13.72
CA LEU A 104 5.76 -16.33 13.41
C LEU A 104 6.96 -16.56 14.34
N ASP A 105 8.16 -16.72 13.77
CA ASP A 105 9.41 -16.89 14.53
C ASP A 105 9.83 -15.58 15.20
N MET A 106 9.55 -15.47 16.50
CA MET A 106 9.83 -14.27 17.29
C MET A 106 11.33 -13.93 17.41
N ASN A 107 12.21 -14.93 17.32
CA ASN A 107 13.67 -14.70 17.40
C ASN A 107 14.18 -14.00 16.14
N LYS A 108 13.53 -14.20 14.99
CA LYS A 108 13.82 -13.47 13.75
C LYS A 108 13.04 -12.17 13.66
N PHE A 109 11.78 -12.18 14.12
CA PHE A 109 10.89 -11.03 14.01
C PHE A 109 11.33 -9.85 14.88
N LEU A 110 11.69 -10.06 16.15
CA LEU A 110 12.02 -8.95 17.06
C LEU A 110 13.25 -8.14 16.60
N PRO A 111 14.38 -8.74 16.20
CA PRO A 111 15.50 -7.97 15.63
C PRO A 111 15.13 -7.24 14.35
N ALA A 112 14.31 -7.84 13.48
CA ALA A 112 13.85 -7.21 12.25
C ALA A 112 12.92 -6.02 12.54
N LEU A 113 12.05 -6.14 13.55
CA LEU A 113 11.18 -5.07 14.02
C LEU A 113 11.98 -3.85 14.53
N MET A 114 13.15 -4.06 15.15
CA MET A 114 14.01 -2.93 15.55
C MET A 114 14.53 -2.13 14.36
N VAL A 115 14.86 -2.80 13.25
CA VAL A 115 15.24 -2.12 11.99
C VAL A 115 14.03 -1.38 11.39
N VAL A 116 12.84 -1.98 11.44
CA VAL A 116 11.59 -1.31 11.02
C VAL A 116 11.34 -0.06 11.84
N ILE A 117 11.46 -0.12 13.17
CA ILE A 117 11.31 1.03 14.07
C ILE A 117 12.34 2.10 13.73
N PHE A 118 13.61 1.73 13.52
CA PHE A 118 14.64 2.68 13.11
C PHE A 118 14.27 3.38 11.80
N ASN A 119 13.89 2.64 10.76
CA ASN A 119 13.50 3.20 9.47
C ASN A 119 12.27 4.14 9.62
N GLN A 120 11.23 3.69 10.31
CA GLN A 120 9.98 4.42 10.48
C GLN A 120 10.11 5.70 11.32
N PHE A 121 10.89 5.67 12.41
CA PHE A 121 11.00 6.84 13.30
C PHE A 121 12.15 7.77 12.92
N ILE A 122 13.30 7.22 12.52
CA ILE A 122 14.49 8.02 12.25
C ILE A 122 14.50 8.47 10.79
N LEU A 123 14.42 7.54 9.83
CA LEU A 123 14.56 7.90 8.41
C LEU A 123 13.32 8.62 7.88
N SER A 124 12.12 8.11 8.15
CA SER A 124 10.89 8.83 7.78
C SER A 124 10.77 10.15 8.55
N GLY A 125 11.22 10.20 9.81
CA GLY A 125 11.28 11.43 10.61
C GLY A 125 12.15 12.49 9.96
N ILE A 126 13.36 12.13 9.54
CA ILE A 126 14.25 13.02 8.78
C ILE A 126 13.54 13.50 7.50
N ALA A 127 12.93 12.60 6.72
CA ALA A 127 12.26 12.98 5.48
C ALA A 127 11.06 13.92 5.68
N ILE A 128 10.25 13.70 6.73
CA ILE A 128 9.12 14.57 7.07
C ILE A 128 9.61 15.92 7.57
N TYR A 129 10.67 15.94 8.40
CA TYR A 129 11.30 17.19 8.81
C TYR A 129 11.82 17.98 7.61
N TRP A 130 12.51 17.33 6.66
CA TRP A 130 12.95 17.96 5.42
C TRP A 130 11.78 18.50 4.60
N THR A 131 10.70 17.74 4.48
CA THR A 131 9.47 18.17 3.80
C THR A 131 8.88 19.42 4.44
N TYR A 132 8.81 19.46 5.77
CA TYR A 132 8.41 20.65 6.52
C TYR A 132 9.35 21.85 6.27
N ARG A 133 10.66 21.64 6.33
CA ARG A 133 11.66 22.72 6.13
C ARG A 133 11.69 23.27 4.70
N SER A 134 11.30 22.46 3.71
CA SER A 134 11.14 22.90 2.32
C SER A 134 9.94 23.83 2.09
N GLY A 135 9.01 23.88 3.06
CA GLY A 135 7.86 24.80 3.04
C GLY A 135 7.01 24.65 1.78
N ASP A 136 6.66 25.79 1.18
CA ASP A 136 5.77 25.88 0.02
C ASP A 136 6.23 25.10 -1.22
N TRP A 137 7.51 24.72 -1.30
CA TRP A 137 8.03 23.91 -2.40
C TRP A 137 7.49 22.48 -2.39
N MET A 138 7.08 21.95 -1.24
CA MET A 138 6.65 20.55 -1.11
C MET A 138 5.23 20.40 -0.54
N LEU A 139 4.78 21.32 0.31
CA LEU A 139 3.46 21.29 0.93
C LEU A 139 2.80 22.65 0.80
N SER A 140 1.47 22.68 0.79
CA SER A 140 0.79 23.96 1.06
C SER A 140 1.19 24.50 2.44
N THR A 141 1.46 25.81 2.51
CA THR A 141 1.73 26.53 3.75
C THR A 141 0.58 26.51 4.74
N ASN A 142 -0.67 26.55 4.28
CA ASN A 142 -1.83 26.66 5.18
C ASN A 142 -2.31 25.27 5.62
N ILE A 143 -2.14 24.95 6.91
CA ILE A 143 -2.59 23.68 7.49
C ILE A 143 -4.12 23.48 7.41
N ARG A 144 -4.91 24.57 7.32
CA ARG A 144 -6.37 24.50 7.19
C ARG A 144 -6.85 24.36 5.74
N GLU A 145 -5.95 24.45 4.76
CA GLU A 145 -6.34 24.25 3.38
C GLU A 145 -6.76 22.80 3.15
N THR A 146 -7.97 22.62 2.65
CA THR A 146 -8.51 21.32 2.25
C THR A 146 -8.77 21.30 0.74
N PRO A 147 -8.49 20.19 0.05
CA PRO A 147 -8.73 20.10 -1.38
C PRO A 147 -10.23 20.03 -1.66
N THR A 148 -10.65 20.48 -2.84
CA THR A 148 -11.96 20.05 -3.37
C THR A 148 -11.92 18.55 -3.64
N PHE A 149 -13.07 17.88 -3.63
CA PHE A 149 -13.13 16.45 -3.92
C PHE A 149 -12.48 16.09 -5.27
N THR A 150 -12.72 16.89 -6.31
CA THR A 150 -12.11 16.70 -7.63
C THR A 150 -10.58 16.83 -7.58
N ARG A 151 -10.05 17.82 -6.84
CA ARG A 151 -8.60 17.97 -6.64
C ARG A 151 -8.02 16.77 -5.92
N LEU A 152 -8.67 16.29 -4.85
CA LEU A 152 -8.23 15.10 -4.11
C LEU A 152 -8.13 13.87 -5.01
N ILE A 153 -9.15 13.62 -5.85
CA ILE A 153 -9.12 12.48 -6.80
C ILE A 153 -7.98 12.62 -7.81
N ALA A 154 -7.78 13.82 -8.37
CA ALA A 154 -6.69 14.07 -9.30
C ALA A 154 -5.31 13.88 -8.63
N GLU A 155 -5.15 14.35 -7.39
CA GLU A 155 -3.93 14.20 -6.61
C GLU A 155 -3.66 12.75 -6.22
N ILE A 156 -4.67 11.96 -5.84
CA ILE A 156 -4.54 10.52 -5.58
C ILE A 156 -4.10 9.77 -6.84
N PHE A 157 -4.71 10.08 -7.98
CA PHE A 157 -4.34 9.46 -9.26
C PHE A 157 -2.92 9.86 -9.69
N GLY A 158 -2.59 11.14 -9.57
CA GLY A 158 -1.25 11.67 -9.85
C GLY A 158 -0.17 11.05 -8.95
N PHE A 159 -0.47 10.87 -7.66
CA PHE A 159 0.38 10.13 -6.74
C PHE A 159 0.54 8.68 -7.17
N GLY A 160 -0.55 7.98 -7.51
CA GLY A 160 -0.49 6.57 -7.93
C GLY A 160 0.41 6.35 -9.15
N LEU A 161 0.35 7.25 -10.14
CA LEU A 161 1.26 7.23 -11.29
C LEU A 161 2.71 7.52 -10.85
N THR A 162 2.93 8.58 -10.09
CA THR A 162 4.27 8.94 -9.60
C THR A 162 4.89 7.79 -8.82
N TYR A 163 4.10 7.16 -7.95
CA TYR A 163 4.50 6.02 -7.15
C TYR A 163 4.89 4.84 -8.01
N GLU A 164 4.02 4.43 -8.95
CA GLU A 164 4.30 3.32 -9.85
C GLU A 164 5.60 3.54 -10.65
N PHE A 165 5.82 4.73 -11.20
CA PHE A 165 7.03 5.02 -11.98
C PHE A 165 8.29 5.04 -11.12
N VAL A 166 8.30 5.82 -10.04
CA VAL A 166 9.50 6.00 -9.19
C VAL A 166 9.83 4.70 -8.47
N PHE A 167 8.83 4.00 -7.94
CA PHE A 167 9.02 2.73 -7.26
C PHE A 167 9.55 1.67 -8.23
N TYR A 168 8.95 1.51 -9.42
CA TYR A 168 9.41 0.52 -10.40
C TYR A 168 10.90 0.65 -10.73
N TYR A 169 11.34 1.85 -11.11
CA TYR A 169 12.73 2.03 -11.55
C TYR A 169 13.72 1.95 -10.39
N SER A 170 13.38 2.51 -9.23
CA SER A 170 14.23 2.38 -8.05
C SER A 170 14.35 0.93 -7.60
N HIS A 171 13.23 0.22 -7.49
CA HIS A 171 13.19 -1.17 -7.06
C HIS A 171 13.93 -2.09 -8.05
N ARG A 172 13.68 -1.94 -9.36
CA ARG A 172 14.40 -2.70 -10.39
C ARG A 172 15.90 -2.42 -10.38
N LEU A 173 16.31 -1.18 -10.12
CA LEU A 173 17.73 -0.84 -9.96
C LEU A 173 18.32 -1.55 -8.73
N LEU A 174 17.62 -1.57 -7.60
CA LEU A 174 18.06 -2.25 -6.38
C LEU A 174 18.23 -3.78 -6.56
N HIS A 175 17.56 -4.37 -7.53
CA HIS A 175 17.77 -5.77 -7.97
C HIS A 175 18.98 -5.99 -8.87
N HIS A 176 19.68 -4.92 -9.28
CA HIS A 176 20.86 -5.06 -10.11
C HIS A 176 21.96 -5.83 -9.36
N LYS A 177 22.59 -6.80 -10.05
CA LYS A 177 23.52 -7.78 -9.46
C LYS A 177 24.66 -7.15 -8.66
N SER A 178 25.12 -5.95 -9.05
CA SER A 178 26.21 -5.26 -8.36
C SER A 178 25.84 -4.72 -6.98
N ILE A 179 24.56 -4.41 -6.73
CA ILE A 179 24.11 -3.77 -5.48
C ILE A 179 23.12 -4.59 -4.66
N TYR A 180 22.40 -5.53 -5.30
CA TYR A 180 21.38 -6.36 -4.65
C TYR A 180 21.85 -6.99 -3.34
N GLN A 181 23.01 -7.63 -3.36
CA GLN A 181 23.54 -8.35 -2.20
C GLN A 181 23.79 -7.46 -0.97
N TYR A 182 24.01 -6.16 -1.17
CA TYR A 182 24.35 -5.20 -0.13
C TYR A 182 23.13 -4.43 0.39
N ILE A 183 22.17 -4.14 -0.50
CA ILE A 183 21.05 -3.26 -0.18
C ILE A 183 19.76 -4.08 -0.08
N HIS A 184 19.32 -4.66 -1.19
CA HIS A 184 17.97 -5.20 -1.32
C HIS A 184 17.78 -6.63 -0.81
N LYS A 185 18.87 -7.39 -0.70
CA LYS A 185 18.84 -8.76 -0.15
C LYS A 185 18.30 -8.81 1.28
N VAL A 186 18.41 -7.72 2.05
CA VAL A 186 17.86 -7.64 3.42
C VAL A 186 16.34 -7.73 3.42
N HIS A 187 15.68 -7.01 2.50
CA HIS A 187 14.23 -7.02 2.32
C HIS A 187 13.71 -8.43 1.99
N HIS A 188 14.42 -9.12 1.10
CA HIS A 188 14.11 -10.47 0.63
C HIS A 188 14.42 -11.60 1.62
N LYS A 189 14.85 -11.30 2.86
CA LYS A 189 15.03 -12.33 3.90
C LYS A 189 13.69 -12.96 4.34
N TRP A 190 12.58 -12.27 4.12
CA TRP A 190 11.22 -12.75 4.40
C TRP A 190 10.52 -13.13 3.09
N GLN A 191 10.85 -14.31 2.56
CA GLN A 191 10.34 -14.78 1.25
C GLN A 191 8.81 -14.94 1.21
N ALA A 192 8.21 -15.30 2.34
CA ALA A 192 6.78 -15.13 2.55
C ALA A 192 6.58 -13.78 3.28
N PRO A 193 5.91 -12.79 2.65
CA PRO A 193 5.80 -11.47 3.24
C PRO A 193 5.06 -11.49 4.60
N VAL A 194 5.53 -10.64 5.50
CA VAL A 194 4.88 -10.31 6.79
C VAL A 194 4.64 -8.81 6.81
N ALA A 195 3.44 -8.35 7.20
CA ALA A 195 3.02 -6.96 6.97
C ALA A 195 4.02 -5.91 7.48
N LEU A 196 4.48 -6.02 8.72
CA LEU A 196 5.45 -5.09 9.31
C LEU A 196 6.86 -5.20 8.71
N MET A 197 7.18 -6.28 7.99
CA MET A 197 8.48 -6.43 7.31
C MET A 197 8.54 -5.65 5.99
N ALA A 198 7.44 -4.98 5.58
CA ALA A 198 7.45 -4.06 4.45
C ALA A 198 8.50 -2.94 4.58
N ALA A 199 8.87 -2.54 5.81
CA ALA A 199 9.93 -1.57 6.06
C ALA A 199 11.19 -2.19 6.67
N TYR A 200 11.30 -3.53 6.67
CA TYR A 200 12.52 -4.24 7.04
C TYR A 200 13.46 -4.27 5.83
N CYS A 201 14.17 -3.17 5.62
CA CYS A 201 15.08 -3.01 4.50
C CYS A 201 16.30 -2.18 4.89
N HIS A 202 17.29 -2.17 4.01
CA HIS A 202 18.47 -1.32 4.17
C HIS A 202 18.08 0.17 4.12
N PRO A 203 18.71 1.08 4.91
CA PRO A 203 18.37 2.51 4.92
C PRO A 203 18.31 3.18 3.54
N ILE A 204 19.23 2.81 2.63
CA ILE A 204 19.24 3.32 1.26
C ILE A 204 17.97 2.91 0.50
N GLU A 205 17.53 1.66 0.63
CA GLU A 205 16.28 1.20 0.00
C GLU A 205 15.08 1.94 0.59
N HIS A 206 15.05 2.11 1.91
CA HIS A 206 13.98 2.86 2.57
C HIS A 206 13.87 4.28 2.01
N ILE A 207 14.99 4.98 1.84
CA ILE A 207 15.00 6.33 1.28
C ILE A 207 14.59 6.32 -0.21
N VAL A 208 15.20 5.46 -1.02
CA VAL A 208 15.13 5.52 -2.49
C VAL A 208 13.86 4.88 -3.06
N SER A 209 13.35 3.82 -2.44
CA SER A 209 12.14 3.14 -2.91
C SER A 209 10.92 3.47 -2.05
N ASN A 210 11.06 3.55 -0.72
CA ASN A 210 9.88 3.76 0.14
C ASN A 210 9.53 5.25 0.32
N LEU A 211 10.51 6.15 0.45
CA LEU A 211 10.25 7.58 0.73
C LEU A 211 10.27 8.46 -0.52
N LEU A 212 11.16 8.19 -1.48
CA LEU A 212 11.33 9.01 -2.67
C LEU A 212 10.06 9.20 -3.51
N PRO A 213 9.19 8.18 -3.73
CA PRO A 213 7.92 8.38 -4.41
C PRO A 213 7.04 9.47 -3.79
N PHE A 214 6.96 9.50 -2.46
CA PHE A 214 6.18 10.49 -1.71
C PHE A 214 6.78 11.89 -1.80
N ILE A 215 8.11 11.98 -1.72
CA ILE A 215 8.86 13.24 -1.86
C ILE A 215 8.62 13.83 -3.26
N ILE A 216 8.75 13.02 -4.30
CA ILE A 216 8.55 13.47 -5.69
C ILE A 216 7.08 13.87 -5.91
N SER A 217 6.11 13.12 -5.37
CA SER A 217 4.70 13.50 -5.48
C SER A 217 4.42 14.86 -4.84
N ASN A 218 4.93 15.10 -3.62
CA ASN A 218 4.80 16.40 -2.97
C ASN A 218 5.41 17.53 -3.81
N LEU A 219 6.59 17.30 -4.41
CA LEU A 219 7.23 18.28 -5.29
C LEU A 219 6.41 18.59 -6.56
N LEU A 220 5.77 17.58 -7.15
CA LEU A 220 5.00 17.73 -8.39
C LEU A 220 3.64 18.39 -8.17
N PHE A 221 2.94 18.01 -7.10
CA PHE A 221 1.53 18.38 -6.90
C PHE A 221 1.31 19.41 -5.78
N ARG A 222 2.29 19.62 -4.90
CA ARG A 222 2.19 20.52 -3.74
C ARG A 222 0.90 20.27 -2.96
N HIS A 223 0.76 19.03 -2.49
CA HIS A 223 -0.40 18.56 -1.77
C HIS A 223 -0.70 19.45 -0.55
N THR A 224 -1.99 19.61 -0.22
CA THR A 224 -2.38 20.13 1.09
C THR A 224 -2.01 19.12 2.17
N LEU A 225 -1.83 19.55 3.43
CA LEU A 225 -1.52 18.64 4.52
C LEU A 225 -2.59 17.54 4.68
N ALA A 226 -3.86 17.91 4.54
CA ALA A 226 -4.99 16.97 4.57
C ALA A 226 -4.89 15.94 3.43
N THR A 227 -4.59 16.37 2.19
CA THR A 227 -4.36 15.44 1.06
C THR A 227 -3.20 14.51 1.36
N THR A 228 -2.07 15.04 1.86
CA THR A 228 -0.87 14.25 2.17
C THR A 228 -1.19 13.13 3.16
N TRP A 229 -1.94 13.43 4.23
CA TRP A 229 -2.34 12.41 5.22
C TRP A 229 -3.18 11.30 4.58
N VAL A 230 -4.16 11.66 3.75
CA VAL A 230 -5.01 10.67 3.05
C VAL A 230 -4.18 9.80 2.12
N ILE A 231 -3.36 10.42 1.25
CA ILE A 231 -2.54 9.68 0.27
C ILE A 231 -1.57 8.73 0.98
N TYR A 232 -0.90 9.21 2.02
CA TYR A 232 0.12 8.42 2.72
C TYR A 232 -0.54 7.27 3.49
N ALA A 233 -1.69 7.50 4.13
CA ALA A 233 -2.44 6.43 4.79
C ALA A 233 -2.89 5.35 3.81
N VAL A 234 -3.45 5.73 2.64
CA VAL A 234 -3.83 4.77 1.59
C VAL A 234 -2.63 3.98 1.10
N ALA A 235 -1.50 4.63 0.85
CA ALA A 235 -0.28 3.97 0.37
C ALA A 235 0.31 3.01 1.42
N ILE A 236 0.33 3.40 2.70
CA ILE A 236 0.79 2.56 3.80
C ILE A 236 -0.12 1.34 3.95
N ILE A 237 -1.43 1.52 3.98
CA ILE A 237 -2.40 0.42 4.09
C ILE A 237 -2.26 -0.54 2.91
N SER A 238 -2.10 -0.02 1.68
CA SER A 238 -1.85 -0.84 0.49
C SER A 238 -0.56 -1.65 0.64
N THR A 239 0.54 -1.00 1.02
CA THR A 239 1.86 -1.64 1.19
C THR A 239 1.82 -2.75 2.24
N LEU A 240 1.15 -2.51 3.37
CA LEU A 240 0.95 -3.51 4.42
C LEU A 240 0.08 -4.67 3.91
N GLY A 241 -0.95 -4.38 3.13
CA GLY A 241 -1.79 -5.38 2.45
C GLY A 241 -0.96 -6.27 1.54
N ASP A 242 -0.13 -5.66 0.66
CA ASP A 242 0.75 -6.36 -0.28
C ASP A 242 1.81 -7.22 0.43
N HIS A 243 2.21 -6.85 1.64
CA HIS A 243 3.16 -7.62 2.48
C HIS A 243 2.50 -8.50 3.54
N SER A 244 1.17 -8.53 3.62
CA SER A 244 0.50 -9.28 4.70
C SER A 244 0.49 -10.79 4.48
N GLY A 245 0.65 -11.21 3.22
CA GLY A 245 0.37 -12.57 2.78
C GLY A 245 -1.12 -12.94 2.89
N TYR A 246 -2.03 -11.97 3.04
CA TYR A 246 -3.47 -12.18 3.13
C TYR A 246 -4.21 -11.49 1.96
N HIS A 247 -4.79 -12.30 1.07
CA HIS A 247 -5.64 -11.82 -0.02
C HIS A 247 -7.08 -11.63 0.47
N LEU A 248 -7.33 -10.49 1.12
CA LEU A 248 -8.61 -10.20 1.76
C LEU A 248 -9.70 -9.72 0.75
N PRO A 249 -10.98 -9.97 1.06
CA PRO A 249 -12.10 -9.42 0.29
C PRO A 249 -12.09 -7.89 0.20
N PHE A 250 -12.52 -7.37 -0.95
CA PHE A 250 -12.72 -5.93 -1.23
C PHE A 250 -11.46 -5.05 -1.16
N LEU A 251 -10.28 -5.66 -1.01
CA LEU A 251 -8.98 -4.99 -0.97
C LEU A 251 -8.13 -5.37 -2.18
N HIS A 252 -7.03 -4.63 -2.36
CA HIS A 252 -6.02 -4.91 -3.38
C HIS A 252 -5.44 -6.31 -3.17
N SER A 253 -5.05 -6.96 -4.27
CA SER A 253 -4.53 -8.32 -4.23
C SER A 253 -3.01 -8.32 -3.96
N PRO A 254 -2.52 -9.02 -2.93
CA PRO A 254 -1.10 -9.11 -2.63
C PRO A 254 -0.33 -10.04 -3.59
N GLN A 255 -1.02 -10.79 -4.46
CA GLN A 255 -0.43 -11.87 -5.28
C GLN A 255 0.75 -11.40 -6.14
N PHE A 256 0.72 -10.16 -6.65
CA PHE A 256 1.76 -9.61 -7.51
C PHE A 256 3.10 -9.46 -6.77
N HIS A 257 3.06 -8.82 -5.59
CA HIS A 257 4.24 -8.59 -4.76
C HIS A 257 4.68 -9.86 -3.99
N ASP A 258 3.72 -10.69 -3.58
CA ASP A 258 4.01 -12.01 -3.01
C ASP A 258 4.80 -12.89 -3.99
N TYR A 259 4.41 -12.91 -5.28
CA TYR A 259 5.16 -13.58 -6.33
C TYR A 259 6.55 -12.97 -6.56
N HIS A 260 6.69 -11.64 -6.42
CA HIS A 260 7.98 -10.97 -6.47
C HIS A 260 8.93 -11.49 -5.39
N HIS A 261 8.48 -11.57 -4.13
CA HIS A 261 9.27 -12.14 -3.02
C HIS A 261 9.61 -13.62 -3.23
N LEU A 262 8.77 -14.37 -3.94
CA LEU A 262 9.03 -15.78 -4.25
C LEU A 262 10.04 -15.98 -5.39
N LYS A 263 10.03 -15.12 -6.42
CA LYS A 263 10.82 -15.30 -7.66
C LYS A 263 11.98 -14.32 -7.82
N PHE A 264 11.95 -13.16 -7.19
CA PHE A 264 12.98 -12.10 -7.16
C PHE A 264 13.25 -11.35 -8.48
N PHE A 265 12.90 -11.87 -9.65
CA PHE A 265 13.32 -11.30 -10.95
C PHE A 265 12.17 -10.78 -11.84
N GLU A 266 10.93 -10.78 -11.34
CA GLU A 266 9.74 -10.22 -12.01
C GLU A 266 8.93 -9.40 -11.01
N ASN A 267 7.99 -8.59 -11.51
CA ASN A 267 7.05 -7.79 -10.71
C ASN A 267 7.75 -6.74 -9.84
N PHE A 268 8.41 -5.77 -10.47
CA PHE A 268 9.16 -4.71 -9.77
C PHE A 268 8.29 -3.50 -9.38
N GLY A 269 7.17 -3.28 -10.06
CA GLY A 269 6.24 -2.18 -9.81
C GLY A 269 5.31 -2.46 -8.63
N SER A 270 4.45 -1.50 -8.32
CA SER A 270 3.43 -1.66 -7.28
C SER A 270 2.14 -2.25 -7.86
N ASN A 271 1.73 -1.78 -9.04
CA ASN A 271 0.50 -2.16 -9.72
C ASN A 271 0.74 -2.98 -11.00
N GLY A 272 2.00 -3.13 -11.42
CA GLY A 272 2.41 -3.92 -12.58
C GLY A 272 2.16 -3.26 -13.95
N PHE A 273 1.74 -1.99 -13.99
CA PHE A 273 1.54 -1.27 -15.25
C PHE A 273 2.87 -1.09 -15.97
N ILE A 274 3.90 -0.67 -15.24
CA ILE A 274 5.24 -0.45 -15.82
C ILE A 274 5.95 -1.79 -16.06
N ASP A 275 5.67 -2.82 -15.27
CA ASP A 275 6.15 -4.17 -15.57
C ASP A 275 5.62 -4.69 -16.89
N LYS A 276 4.32 -4.53 -17.15
CA LYS A 276 3.71 -4.94 -18.42
C LYS A 276 4.33 -4.22 -19.61
N PHE A 277 4.59 -2.93 -19.47
CA PHE A 277 5.28 -2.15 -20.50
C PHE A 277 6.69 -2.68 -20.79
N HIS A 278 7.45 -3.06 -19.76
CA HIS A 278 8.80 -3.62 -19.91
C HIS A 278 8.84 -5.13 -20.11
N GLY A 279 7.70 -5.82 -20.03
CA GLY A 279 7.61 -7.28 -20.05
C GLY A 279 8.25 -7.97 -18.85
N THR A 280 8.28 -7.34 -17.66
CA THR A 280 8.86 -7.89 -16.43
C THR A 280 7.84 -8.59 -15.52
N ASN A 281 6.70 -9.03 -16.05
CA ASN A 281 5.65 -9.78 -15.34
C ASN A 281 5.11 -11.00 -16.13
N LYS A 282 5.83 -11.48 -17.15
CA LYS A 282 5.30 -12.49 -18.08
C LYS A 282 5.02 -13.84 -17.39
N LYS A 283 5.98 -14.36 -16.61
CA LYS A 283 5.78 -15.65 -15.92
C LYS A 283 4.74 -15.50 -14.82
N PHE A 284 4.63 -14.32 -14.22
CA PHE A 284 3.54 -14.02 -13.32
C PHE A 284 2.18 -14.11 -14.03
N GLU A 285 1.99 -13.48 -15.18
CA GLU A 285 0.73 -13.54 -15.95
C GLU A 285 0.35 -14.97 -16.38
N GLU A 286 1.33 -15.82 -16.62
CA GLU A 286 1.15 -17.25 -16.96
C GLU A 286 0.89 -18.14 -15.73
N SER A 287 1.18 -17.66 -14.52
CA SER A 287 1.06 -18.43 -13.28
C SER A 287 -0.35 -18.45 -12.68
N ILE A 288 -0.60 -19.38 -11.75
CA ILE A 288 -1.83 -19.39 -10.94
C ILE A 288 -1.96 -18.11 -10.10
N GLN A 289 -0.85 -17.53 -9.63
CA GLN A 289 -0.85 -16.28 -8.87
C GLN A 289 -1.34 -15.12 -9.73
N GLY A 290 -0.95 -15.06 -11.01
CA GLY A 290 -1.48 -14.09 -11.97
C GLY A 290 -2.97 -14.26 -12.24
N LEU A 291 -3.46 -15.50 -12.29
CA LEU A 291 -4.90 -15.76 -12.39
C LEU A 291 -5.67 -15.33 -11.14
N ARG A 292 -5.06 -15.53 -9.95
CA ARG A 292 -5.61 -15.16 -8.65
C ARG A 292 -5.51 -13.67 -8.35
N HIS A 293 -4.68 -12.91 -9.06
CA HIS A 293 -4.47 -11.48 -8.83
C HIS A 293 -5.65 -10.63 -9.31
N ARG A 294 -6.67 -10.49 -8.45
CA ARG A 294 -7.92 -9.76 -8.67
C ARG A 294 -8.47 -9.24 -7.35
N THR A 295 -9.30 -8.20 -7.38
CA THR A 295 -10.14 -7.86 -6.23
C THR A 295 -11.16 -8.96 -5.96
N LEU A 296 -11.22 -9.47 -4.72
CA LEU A 296 -12.22 -10.46 -4.32
C LEU A 296 -13.52 -9.76 -3.92
N TRP A 297 -14.52 -9.74 -4.81
CA TRP A 297 -15.84 -9.14 -4.57
C TRP A 297 -16.82 -10.06 -3.81
N SER A 298 -16.31 -11.09 -3.14
CA SER A 298 -17.09 -12.03 -2.33
C SER A 298 -16.25 -12.52 -1.15
N LEU A 299 -16.88 -13.22 -0.21
CA LEU A 299 -16.18 -13.84 0.92
C LEU A 299 -15.44 -15.13 0.54
N LYS A 300 -15.45 -15.55 -0.73
CA LYS A 300 -14.61 -16.66 -1.20
C LYS A 300 -13.17 -16.18 -1.37
N SER A 301 -12.23 -17.00 -0.90
CA SER A 301 -10.79 -16.79 -1.09
C SER A 301 -10.38 -16.98 -2.56
N SER A 302 -9.18 -16.51 -2.90
CA SER A 302 -8.59 -16.73 -4.23
C SER A 302 -8.51 -18.21 -4.59
N ASN A 303 -8.20 -19.07 -3.61
CA ASN A 303 -8.05 -20.51 -3.82
C ASN A 303 -9.41 -21.19 -4.05
N GLU A 304 -10.47 -20.71 -3.40
CA GLU A 304 -11.85 -21.18 -3.63
C GLU A 304 -12.39 -20.77 -5.02
N LEU A 305 -11.99 -19.60 -5.53
CA LEU A 305 -12.44 -19.11 -6.85
C LEU A 305 -11.60 -19.70 -8.00
N PHE A 306 -10.30 -19.85 -7.77
CA PHE A 306 -9.30 -20.32 -8.72
C PHE A 306 -8.48 -21.47 -8.08
N PRO A 307 -9.05 -22.69 -8.02
CA PRO A 307 -8.34 -23.87 -7.52
C PRO A 307 -7.17 -24.25 -8.43
N ASP A 308 -6.18 -24.96 -7.88
CA ASP A 308 -4.94 -25.31 -8.57
C ASP A 308 -5.17 -26.16 -9.85
N ASP A 309 -6.23 -26.97 -9.86
CA ASP A 309 -6.61 -27.85 -10.98
C ASP A 309 -6.96 -27.10 -12.28
N LYS A 310 -7.21 -25.79 -12.22
CA LYS A 310 -7.51 -24.95 -13.40
C LYS A 310 -6.26 -24.56 -14.21
N VAL A 311 -5.05 -24.85 -13.73
CA VAL A 311 -3.79 -24.54 -14.43
C VAL A 311 -3.47 -25.60 -15.49
N THR A 312 -3.80 -26.87 -15.21
CA THR A 312 -3.50 -28.02 -16.07
C THR A 312 -4.27 -28.07 -17.39
N GLU A 313 -5.27 -27.20 -17.59
CA GLU A 313 -5.99 -27.08 -18.88
C GLU A 313 -5.33 -26.09 -19.87
N LYS A 314 -4.38 -25.25 -19.43
CA LYS A 314 -3.64 -24.34 -20.32
C LYS A 314 -2.33 -24.91 -20.85
N GLU A 315 -1.83 -25.99 -20.23
CA GLU A 315 -0.57 -26.64 -20.60
C GLU A 315 -0.76 -27.86 -21.53
N ASN A 316 -2.01 -28.18 -21.91
CA ASN A 316 -2.35 -29.29 -22.82
C ASN A 316 -2.90 -28.80 -24.16
#